data_AF-A0A2I1F4Y3-F1
#
_entry.id   AF-A0A2I1F4Y3-F1
#
_cell.length_a   1.000
_cell.length_b   1.000
_cell.length_c   1.000
_cell.angle_alpha   90.00
_cell.angle_beta   90.00
_cell.angle_gamma   90.00
#
_symmetry.space_group_name_H-M   'P 1'
#
loop_
_entity.id
_entity.type
_entity.pdbx_description
1 polymer ?
#
loop_
_entity_poly.entity_id
_entity_poly.type
_entity_poly.pdbx_seq_one_letter_code
_entity_poly.pdbx_strand_id
1 'polypeptide(L)'
;MAGISLVNLKTLELDNDYYRILTGNYLENLSLHRLKILTASRVPINTLTNLIENTNGHLTEIIIEYVSHDNISNKKIIQVIYQNCPNLKYLKLLFRNSNIIELENLLINCKYLEGLFIIGSSADAFDWDKLFEILTKSSPISLFKFKIYSYIPPKLDSLKLFLDNWKNRFPMLLQVGRMKDTKDLVEKYKEVGIIKKYKNCLYGKDFEWI
;
A
#
# COMPACT_ATOMS: atom_id res chain seq x y z
N MET A 1 1.32 16.16 -32.04
CA MET A 1 1.41 16.89 -30.75
C MET A 1 2.75 16.54 -30.13
N ALA A 2 3.61 17.51 -29.87
CA ALA A 2 4.88 17.27 -29.18
C ALA A 2 4.56 16.91 -27.72
N GLY A 3 4.72 15.64 -27.36
CA GLY A 3 4.59 15.20 -25.98
C GLY A 3 5.69 15.87 -25.13
N ILE A 4 5.30 16.44 -24.00
CA ILE A 4 6.26 16.94 -23.01
C ILE A 4 7.03 15.72 -22.50
N SER A 5 8.35 15.69 -22.72
CA SER A 5 9.19 14.57 -22.28
C SER A 5 9.93 14.97 -21.02
N LEU A 6 9.55 14.38 -19.88
CA LEU A 6 10.18 14.60 -18.58
C LEU A 6 11.18 13.48 -18.29
N VAL A 7 12.08 13.20 -19.25
CA VAL A 7 12.94 12.01 -19.25
C VAL A 7 13.79 11.82 -18.01
N ASN A 8 14.08 12.89 -17.25
CA ASN A 8 14.94 12.84 -16.06
C ASN A 8 14.19 12.90 -14.73
N LEU A 9 12.86 12.94 -14.76
CA LEU A 9 12.04 13.03 -13.54
C LEU A 9 12.12 11.72 -12.76
N LYS A 10 12.56 11.80 -11.48
CA LYS A 10 12.65 10.66 -10.56
C LYS A 10 11.51 10.58 -9.57
N THR A 11 10.92 11.73 -9.23
CA THR A 11 9.84 11.86 -8.27
C THR A 11 8.75 12.73 -8.88
N LEU A 12 7.51 12.27 -8.79
CA LEU A 12 6.34 13.00 -9.21
C LEU A 12 5.37 13.05 -8.03
N GLU A 13 5.05 14.25 -7.60
CA GLU A 13 4.06 14.52 -6.56
C GLU A 13 2.88 15.24 -7.21
N LEU A 14 1.69 14.67 -7.06
CA LEU A 14 0.44 15.19 -7.59
C LEU A 14 -0.52 15.37 -6.44
N ASP A 15 -1.08 16.55 -6.33
CA ASP A 15 -2.15 16.82 -5.38
C ASP A 15 -3.27 17.54 -6.09
N ASN A 16 -4.42 16.88 -6.20
CA ASN A 16 -5.57 17.46 -6.87
C ASN A 16 -6.43 18.24 -5.88
N ASP A 17 -6.77 19.48 -6.24
CA ASP A 17 -7.68 20.28 -5.42
C ASP A 17 -9.11 19.70 -5.47
N TYR A 18 -9.82 19.72 -4.34
CA TYR A 18 -11.22 19.26 -4.25
C TYR A 18 -12.15 19.98 -5.24
N TYR A 19 -11.78 21.20 -5.64
CA TYR A 19 -12.60 22.06 -6.50
C TYR A 19 -12.22 22.02 -7.98
N ARG A 20 -11.08 21.43 -8.34
CA ARG A 20 -10.62 21.28 -9.72
C ARG A 20 -10.36 19.82 -9.97
N ILE A 21 -11.29 19.13 -10.63
CA ILE A 21 -11.02 17.76 -11.04
C ILE A 21 -9.98 17.83 -12.17
N LEU A 22 -8.80 17.24 -11.97
CA LEU A 22 -7.91 16.86 -13.06
C LEU A 22 -8.65 15.82 -13.94
N THR A 23 -9.57 16.28 -14.79
CA THR A 23 -10.29 15.45 -15.79
C THR A 23 -9.53 15.34 -17.11
N GLY A 24 -8.26 15.73 -17.13
CA GLY A 24 -7.51 15.86 -18.37
C GLY A 24 -6.57 14.70 -18.65
N ASN A 25 -6.60 14.22 -19.89
CA ASN A 25 -5.65 13.26 -20.48
C ASN A 25 -4.23 13.83 -20.66
N TYR A 26 -3.90 14.96 -20.03
CA TYR A 26 -2.62 15.65 -20.19
C TYR A 26 -1.41 14.82 -19.75
N LEU A 27 -1.65 13.78 -18.94
CA LEU A 27 -0.62 12.87 -18.45
C LEU A 27 -0.51 11.56 -19.27
N GLU A 28 -1.44 11.30 -20.20
CA GLU A 28 -1.49 10.04 -20.96
C GLU A 28 -0.33 9.86 -21.94
N ASN A 29 0.31 10.96 -22.35
CA ASN A 29 1.41 10.97 -23.32
C ASN A 29 2.77 11.32 -22.71
N LEU A 30 2.88 11.32 -21.37
CA LEU A 30 4.16 11.60 -20.70
C LEU A 30 5.01 10.33 -20.66
N SER A 31 6.16 10.38 -21.31
CA SER A 31 7.21 9.38 -21.13
C SER A 31 7.88 9.59 -19.76
N LEU A 32 7.64 8.67 -18.82
CA LEU A 32 8.08 8.74 -17.42
C LEU A 32 9.05 7.60 -17.07
N HIS A 33 9.91 7.19 -18.02
CA HIS A 33 10.75 6.00 -17.91
C HIS A 33 11.82 6.04 -16.80
N ARG A 34 12.04 7.18 -16.13
CA ARG A 34 12.97 7.28 -14.99
C ARG A 34 12.26 7.56 -13.67
N LEU A 35 10.92 7.60 -13.69
CA LEU A 35 10.13 7.85 -12.50
C LEU A 35 10.23 6.67 -11.54
N LYS A 36 10.69 6.95 -10.32
CA LYS A 36 10.86 5.95 -9.25
C LYS A 36 9.85 6.11 -8.14
N ILE A 37 9.41 7.34 -7.88
CA ILE A 37 8.53 7.68 -6.76
C ILE A 37 7.31 8.42 -7.32
N LEU A 38 6.12 7.86 -7.07
CA LEU A 38 4.85 8.50 -7.37
C LEU A 38 4.09 8.74 -6.07
N THR A 39 3.86 10.01 -5.74
CA THR A 39 2.99 10.42 -4.65
C THR A 39 1.77 11.12 -5.26
N ALA A 40 0.58 10.65 -4.89
CA ALA A 40 -0.67 11.16 -5.42
C ALA A 40 -1.72 11.30 -4.32
N SER A 41 -2.23 12.52 -4.16
CA SER A 41 -3.34 12.85 -3.29
C SER A 41 -4.52 13.32 -4.13
N ARG A 42 -5.71 12.75 -3.90
CA ARG A 42 -6.98 13.16 -4.53
C ARG A 42 -7.01 13.05 -6.08
N VAL A 43 -6.04 12.38 -6.69
CA VAL A 43 -5.94 12.19 -8.14
C VAL A 43 -6.90 11.07 -8.60
N PRO A 44 -7.68 11.25 -9.67
CA PRO A 44 -8.56 10.21 -10.19
C PRO A 44 -7.82 8.92 -10.56
N ILE A 45 -8.45 7.77 -10.26
CA ILE A 45 -7.82 6.45 -10.48
C ILE A 45 -7.44 6.19 -11.93
N ASN A 46 -8.27 6.62 -12.90
CA ASN A 46 -7.93 6.45 -14.31
C ASN A 46 -6.65 7.20 -14.70
N THR A 47 -6.44 8.40 -14.14
CA THR A 47 -5.21 9.15 -14.35
C THR A 47 -4.01 8.43 -13.74
N LEU A 48 -4.17 7.86 -12.53
CA LEU A 48 -3.13 7.10 -11.85
C LEU A 48 -2.77 5.81 -12.59
N THR A 49 -3.75 5.09 -13.14
CA THR A 49 -3.49 3.87 -13.91
C THR A 49 -2.66 4.17 -15.16
N ASN A 50 -3.04 5.21 -15.90
CA ASN A 50 -2.35 5.60 -17.13
C ASN A 50 -0.91 6.08 -16.81
N LEU A 51 -0.73 6.81 -15.70
CA LEU A 51 0.61 7.21 -15.24
C LEU A 51 1.50 6.02 -14.93
N ILE A 52 0.99 5.03 -14.18
CA ILE A 52 1.75 3.85 -13.76
C ILE A 52 2.17 3.03 -14.98
N GLU A 53 1.27 2.81 -15.94
CA GLU A 53 1.56 2.11 -17.20
C GLU A 53 2.70 2.79 -17.98
N ASN A 54 2.73 4.13 -17.99
CA ASN A 54 3.74 4.92 -18.69
C ASN A 54 5.12 4.98 -17.99
N THR A 55 5.29 4.37 -16.82
CA THR A 55 6.59 4.34 -16.11
C THR A 55 7.52 3.20 -16.56
N ASN A 56 7.04 2.25 -17.35
CA ASN A 56 7.79 1.09 -17.84
C ASN A 56 8.47 0.29 -16.71
N GLY A 57 7.81 0.18 -15.55
CA GLY A 57 8.25 -0.63 -14.41
C GLY A 57 9.42 -0.13 -13.58
N HIS A 58 9.72 1.16 -13.66
CA HIS A 58 10.78 1.81 -12.88
C HIS A 58 10.31 2.30 -11.49
N LEU A 59 9.01 2.27 -11.21
CA LEU A 59 8.46 2.66 -9.91
C LEU A 59 8.96 1.73 -8.81
N THR A 60 9.54 2.33 -7.77
CA THR A 60 9.97 1.68 -6.54
C THR A 60 9.11 2.09 -5.35
N GLU A 61 8.40 3.22 -5.44
CA GLU A 61 7.56 3.74 -4.37
C GLU A 61 6.29 4.36 -4.94
N ILE A 62 5.14 3.96 -4.37
CA ILE A 62 3.82 4.48 -4.73
C ILE A 62 3.08 4.85 -3.46
N ILE A 63 2.64 6.10 -3.38
CA ILE A 63 1.82 6.65 -2.31
C ILE A 63 0.54 7.18 -2.93
N ILE A 64 -0.60 6.54 -2.65
CA ILE A 64 -1.91 7.00 -3.10
C ILE A 64 -2.80 7.24 -1.88
N GLU A 65 -3.31 8.46 -1.74
CA GLU A 65 -4.12 8.86 -0.60
C GLU A 65 -5.26 9.82 -0.97
N TYR A 66 -6.27 9.87 -0.08
CA TYR A 66 -7.46 10.71 -0.24
C TYR A 66 -8.20 10.53 -1.58
N VAL A 67 -8.07 9.36 -2.21
CA VAL A 67 -8.81 8.98 -3.41
C VAL A 67 -9.97 8.06 -3.01
N SER A 68 -11.18 8.37 -3.48
CA SER A 68 -12.31 7.46 -3.34
C SER A 68 -12.13 6.30 -4.32
N HIS A 69 -12.17 5.07 -3.82
CA HIS A 69 -12.17 3.89 -4.66
C HIS A 69 -13.55 3.22 -4.58
N ASP A 70 -14.27 3.14 -5.70
CA ASP A 70 -15.33 2.15 -5.81
C ASP A 70 -14.71 0.74 -6.04
N ASN A 71 -15.54 -0.30 -6.10
CA ASN A 71 -15.03 -1.67 -6.27
C ASN A 71 -14.23 -1.83 -7.57
N ILE A 72 -14.67 -1.19 -8.66
CA ILE A 72 -14.08 -1.31 -9.99
C ILE A 72 -12.72 -0.59 -10.04
N SER A 73 -12.67 0.65 -9.55
CA SER A 73 -11.47 1.48 -9.53
C SER A 73 -10.43 0.93 -8.56
N ASN A 74 -10.85 0.42 -7.39
CA ASN A 74 -9.94 -0.24 -6.45
C ASN A 74 -9.29 -1.47 -7.07
N LYS A 75 -10.07 -2.32 -7.77
CA LYS A 75 -9.53 -3.45 -8.53
C LYS A 75 -8.55 -2.97 -9.59
N LYS A 76 -8.95 -2.04 -10.44
CA LYS A 76 -8.14 -1.55 -11.57
C LYS A 76 -6.77 -1.03 -11.13
N ILE A 77 -6.70 -0.21 -10.07
CA ILE A 77 -5.42 0.33 -9.61
C ILE A 77 -4.49 -0.76 -9.05
N ILE A 78 -5.03 -1.72 -8.29
CA ILE A 78 -4.23 -2.84 -7.75
C ILE A 78 -3.66 -3.68 -8.91
N GLN A 79 -4.48 -3.96 -9.92
CA GLN A 79 -4.08 -4.72 -11.11
C GLN A 79 -2.96 -4.05 -11.89
N VAL A 80 -3.12 -2.76 -12.19
CA VAL A 80 -2.10 -2.00 -12.92
C VAL A 80 -0.79 -1.94 -12.15
N ILE A 81 -0.83 -1.79 -10.82
CA ILE A 81 0.38 -1.80 -9.99
C ILE A 81 1.12 -3.14 -10.13
N TYR A 82 0.45 -4.26 -9.91
CA TYR A 82 1.15 -5.56 -9.91
C TYR A 82 1.56 -6.03 -11.31
N GLN A 83 0.90 -5.55 -12.37
CA GLN A 83 1.26 -5.84 -13.75
C GLN A 83 2.46 -5.03 -14.24
N ASN A 84 2.60 -3.78 -13.76
CA ASN A 84 3.59 -2.85 -14.29
C ASN A 84 4.74 -2.54 -13.35
N CYS A 85 4.64 -2.83 -12.04
CA CYS A 85 5.65 -2.41 -11.04
C CYS A 85 6.36 -3.62 -10.38
N PRO A 86 7.15 -4.41 -11.12
CA PRO A 86 7.83 -5.58 -10.54
C PRO A 86 8.89 -5.19 -9.49
N ASN A 87 9.45 -3.97 -9.59
CA ASN A 87 10.50 -3.44 -8.71
C ASN A 87 9.97 -2.64 -7.50
N LEU A 88 8.66 -2.69 -7.25
CA LEU A 88 8.02 -1.93 -6.18
C LEU A 88 8.56 -2.37 -4.81
N LYS A 89 9.01 -1.40 -4.01
CA LYS A 89 9.52 -1.59 -2.64
C LYS A 89 8.55 -1.09 -1.59
N TYR A 90 7.89 0.03 -1.84
CA TYR A 90 7.00 0.67 -0.87
C TYR A 90 5.67 1.04 -1.50
N LEU A 91 4.58 0.65 -0.85
CA LEU A 91 3.22 0.91 -1.31
C LEU A 91 2.35 1.43 -0.17
N LYS A 92 1.68 2.57 -0.38
CA LYS A 92 0.55 3.06 0.42
C LYS A 92 -0.68 3.09 -0.46
N LEU A 93 -1.69 2.32 -0.11
CA LEU A 93 -2.92 2.20 -0.90
C LEU A 93 -4.12 1.83 -0.03
N LEU A 94 -5.31 2.30 -0.43
CA LEU A 94 -6.57 1.83 0.11
C LEU A 94 -6.97 0.49 -0.50
N PHE A 95 -7.41 -0.43 0.34
CA PHE A 95 -7.97 -1.72 -0.08
C PHE A 95 -9.44 -1.80 0.32
N ARG A 96 -10.27 -2.36 -0.56
CA ARG A 96 -11.65 -2.76 -0.26
C ARG A 96 -11.75 -4.26 -0.06
N ASN A 97 -12.70 -4.69 0.76
CA ASN A 97 -12.88 -6.11 1.07
C ASN A 97 -13.16 -6.94 -0.21
N SER A 98 -13.94 -6.38 -1.15
CA SER A 98 -14.27 -7.05 -2.42
C SER A 98 -13.04 -7.37 -3.29
N ASN A 99 -11.91 -6.69 -3.09
CA ASN A 99 -10.70 -6.83 -3.90
C ASN A 99 -9.51 -7.35 -3.08
N ILE A 100 -9.76 -7.96 -1.92
CA ILE A 100 -8.72 -8.60 -1.12
C ILE A 100 -7.95 -9.67 -1.91
N ILE A 101 -8.59 -10.34 -2.88
CA ILE A 101 -7.92 -11.32 -3.76
C ILE A 101 -6.88 -10.63 -4.67
N GLU A 102 -7.13 -9.39 -5.10
CA GLU A 102 -6.15 -8.65 -5.91
C GLU A 102 -4.91 -8.27 -5.10
N LEU A 103 -5.03 -8.12 -3.77
CA LEU A 103 -3.86 -7.98 -2.91
C LEU A 103 -2.99 -9.23 -2.94
N GLU A 104 -3.56 -10.44 -2.99
CA GLU A 104 -2.77 -11.67 -3.12
C GLU A 104 -1.94 -11.64 -4.41
N ASN A 105 -2.55 -11.27 -5.55
CA ASN A 105 -1.84 -11.08 -6.81
C ASN A 105 -0.73 -10.03 -6.70
N LEU A 106 -0.99 -8.91 -6.00
CA LEU A 106 0.01 -7.88 -5.79
C LEU A 106 1.22 -8.39 -5.01
N LEU A 107 1.00 -9.11 -3.91
CA LEU A 107 2.07 -9.66 -3.09
C LEU A 107 2.93 -10.68 -3.85
N ILE A 108 2.31 -11.51 -4.70
CA ILE A 108 3.01 -12.53 -5.50
C ILE A 108 3.89 -11.88 -6.58
N ASN A 109 3.40 -10.83 -7.23
CA ASN A 109 4.08 -10.21 -8.37
C ASN A 109 5.10 -9.13 -7.95
N CYS A 110 4.85 -8.39 -6.87
CA CYS A 110 5.78 -7.38 -6.35
C CYS A 110 6.80 -8.00 -5.37
N LYS A 111 7.70 -8.85 -5.89
CA LYS A 111 8.64 -9.66 -5.07
C LYS A 111 9.65 -8.86 -4.25
N TYR A 112 9.86 -7.58 -4.58
CA TYR A 112 10.77 -6.69 -3.85
C TYR A 112 10.04 -5.78 -2.84
N LEU A 113 8.74 -6.00 -2.60
CA LEU A 113 7.96 -5.19 -1.67
C LEU A 113 8.52 -5.37 -0.25
N GLU A 114 9.02 -4.28 0.33
CA GLU A 114 9.60 -4.25 1.68
C GLU A 114 8.65 -3.66 2.71
N GLY A 115 7.82 -2.70 2.29
CA GLY A 115 6.89 -2.00 3.16
C GLY A 115 5.52 -1.78 2.52
N LEU A 116 4.49 -2.08 3.30
CA LEU A 116 3.09 -1.96 2.89
C LEU A 116 2.33 -1.14 3.93
N PHE A 117 1.77 -0.02 3.48
CA PHE A 117 0.83 0.79 4.23
C PHE A 117 -0.58 0.54 3.68
N ILE A 118 -1.37 -0.19 4.46
CA ILE A 118 -2.75 -0.56 4.16
C ILE A 118 -3.70 0.48 4.77
N ILE A 119 -4.53 1.07 3.93
CA ILE A 119 -5.69 1.85 4.36
C ILE A 119 -6.94 0.96 4.17
N GLY A 120 -7.54 0.54 5.28
CA GLY A 120 -8.80 -0.21 5.25
C GLY A 120 -9.95 0.70 4.87
N SER A 121 -10.73 0.31 3.86
CA SER A 121 -11.96 1.00 3.49
C SER A 121 -12.93 1.10 4.67
N SER A 122 -13.51 2.27 4.90
CA SER A 122 -14.61 2.46 5.85
C SER A 122 -15.99 2.30 5.20
N ALA A 123 -16.04 2.10 3.87
CA ALA A 123 -17.29 1.96 3.12
C ALA A 123 -17.89 0.54 3.22
N ASP A 124 -17.12 -0.42 3.71
CA ASP A 124 -17.49 -1.82 3.85
C ASP A 124 -16.87 -2.41 5.12
N ALA A 125 -17.51 -3.42 5.71
CA ALA A 125 -16.93 -4.17 6.82
C ALA A 125 -15.66 -4.88 6.32
N PHE A 126 -14.51 -4.30 6.62
CA PHE A 126 -13.22 -4.78 6.14
C PHE A 126 -12.82 -6.07 6.88
N ASP A 127 -12.59 -7.14 6.13
CA ASP A 127 -12.25 -8.45 6.67
C ASP A 127 -10.74 -8.53 6.96
N TRP A 128 -10.38 -8.20 8.21
CA TRP A 128 -9.00 -8.24 8.66
C TRP A 128 -8.43 -9.66 8.77
N ASP A 129 -9.26 -10.66 9.08
CA ASP A 129 -8.80 -12.04 9.21
C ASP A 129 -8.35 -12.57 7.85
N LYS A 130 -9.17 -12.36 6.81
CA LYS A 130 -8.83 -12.71 5.44
C LYS A 130 -7.62 -11.95 4.91
N LEU A 131 -7.51 -10.65 5.24
CA LEU A 131 -6.31 -9.86 4.90
C LEU A 131 -5.04 -10.48 5.51
N PHE A 132 -5.07 -10.79 6.80
CA PHE A 132 -3.93 -11.36 7.51
C PHE A 132 -3.57 -12.77 7.04
N GLU A 133 -4.56 -13.59 6.69
CA GLU A 133 -4.34 -14.88 6.05
C GLU A 133 -3.56 -14.71 4.73
N ILE A 134 -4.01 -13.82 3.85
CA ILE A 134 -3.32 -13.55 2.58
C ILE A 134 -1.91 -12.99 2.80
N LEU A 135 -1.74 -12.07 3.74
CA LEU A 135 -0.42 -11.53 4.06
C LEU A 135 0.53 -12.64 4.54
N THR A 136 0.10 -13.53 5.43
CA THR A 136 0.98 -14.60 5.94
C THR A 136 1.34 -15.61 4.86
N LYS A 137 0.39 -15.95 3.99
CA LYS A 137 0.55 -16.95 2.93
C LYS A 137 1.36 -16.42 1.74
N SER A 138 1.05 -15.21 1.27
CA SER A 138 1.42 -14.78 -0.08
C SER A 138 2.40 -13.60 -0.11
N SER A 139 2.74 -13.01 1.05
CA SER A 139 3.74 -11.94 1.11
C SER A 139 5.12 -12.42 0.65
N PRO A 140 5.87 -11.59 -0.09
CA PRO A 140 7.25 -11.90 -0.43
C PRO A 140 8.12 -11.90 0.84
N ILE A 141 9.25 -12.61 0.81
CA ILE A 141 10.16 -12.71 1.96
C ILE A 141 10.73 -11.34 2.37
N SER A 142 10.82 -10.42 1.42
CA SER A 142 11.29 -9.05 1.57
C SER A 142 10.32 -8.16 2.35
N LEU A 143 9.04 -8.51 2.46
CA LEU A 143 8.04 -7.67 3.15
C LEU A 143 8.14 -7.87 4.65
N PHE A 144 8.46 -6.80 5.39
CA PHE A 144 8.52 -6.85 6.86
C PHE A 144 8.07 -5.56 7.56
N LYS A 145 7.70 -4.52 6.79
CA LYS A 145 7.26 -3.24 7.34
C LYS A 145 5.78 -3.01 7.05
N PHE A 146 4.99 -2.81 8.09
CA PHE A 146 3.54 -2.71 8.00
C PHE A 146 3.02 -1.46 8.71
N LYS A 147 2.25 -0.64 7.99
CA LYS A 147 1.35 0.34 8.61
C LYS A 147 -0.08 -0.04 8.27
N ILE A 148 -0.94 -0.06 9.28
CA ILE A 148 -2.36 -0.35 9.12
C ILE A 148 -3.14 0.83 9.66
N TYR A 149 -3.86 1.50 8.76
CA TYR A 149 -4.83 2.52 9.10
C TYR A 149 -6.23 2.06 8.75
N SER A 150 -7.14 2.21 9.70
CA SER A 150 -8.56 2.04 9.48
C SER A 150 -9.35 2.81 10.52
N TYR A 151 -10.56 3.23 10.15
CA TYR A 151 -11.50 3.76 11.12
C TYR A 151 -11.93 2.69 12.12
N ILE A 152 -12.16 1.47 11.61
CA ILE A 152 -12.47 0.26 12.40
C ILE A 152 -11.22 -0.64 12.35
N PRO A 153 -10.38 -0.61 13.40
CA PRO A 153 -9.15 -1.39 13.43
C PRO A 153 -9.43 -2.90 13.53
N PRO A 154 -8.43 -3.75 13.23
CA PRO A 154 -8.53 -5.19 13.46
C PRO A 154 -8.81 -5.49 14.94
N LYS A 155 -9.44 -6.64 15.21
CA LYS A 155 -9.58 -7.17 16.57
C LYS A 155 -8.24 -7.67 17.08
N LEU A 156 -8.09 -7.74 18.40
CA LEU A 156 -6.88 -8.26 19.04
C LEU A 156 -6.60 -9.72 18.63
N ASP A 157 -7.65 -10.55 18.55
CA ASP A 157 -7.53 -11.96 18.12
C ASP A 157 -7.08 -12.10 16.66
N SER A 158 -7.58 -11.23 15.77
CA SER A 158 -7.14 -11.16 14.37
C SER A 158 -5.64 -10.83 14.29
N LEU A 159 -5.18 -9.83 15.05
CA LEU A 159 -3.77 -9.48 15.11
C LEU A 159 -2.93 -10.62 15.71
N LYS A 160 -3.44 -11.30 16.75
CA LYS A 160 -2.77 -12.47 17.32
C LYS A 160 -2.59 -13.58 16.29
N LEU A 161 -3.65 -13.91 15.53
CA LEU A 161 -3.60 -14.92 14.48
C LEU A 161 -2.59 -14.55 13.39
N PHE A 162 -2.52 -13.27 13.02
CA PHE A 162 -1.51 -12.77 12.09
C PHE A 162 -0.08 -13.03 12.58
N LEU A 163 0.21 -12.68 13.84
CA LEU A 163 1.53 -12.82 14.44
C LEU A 163 1.91 -14.30 14.67
N ASP A 164 0.94 -15.14 15.05
CA ASP A 164 1.14 -16.59 15.20
C ASP A 164 1.55 -17.27 13.88
N ASN A 165 1.12 -16.71 12.75
CA ASN A 165 1.39 -17.22 11.41
C ASN A 165 2.58 -16.52 10.73
N TRP A 166 3.16 -15.48 11.32
CA TRP A 166 4.32 -14.75 10.76
C TRP A 166 5.67 -15.41 11.08
N LYS A 167 5.79 -16.71 10.81
CA LYS A 167 7.00 -17.50 11.12
C LYS A 167 7.95 -17.58 9.92
N ASN A 168 9.24 -17.84 10.17
CA ASN A 168 10.28 -17.99 9.15
C ASN A 168 10.43 -16.78 8.21
N ARG A 169 10.12 -15.59 8.70
CA ARG A 169 10.18 -14.31 7.98
C ARG A 169 10.99 -13.29 8.79
N PHE A 170 11.35 -12.17 8.18
CA PHE A 170 12.01 -11.09 8.92
C PHE A 170 11.10 -10.58 10.05
N PRO A 171 11.68 -10.26 11.22
CA PRO A 171 10.97 -9.61 12.32
C PRO A 171 10.28 -8.31 11.87
N MET A 172 9.02 -8.14 12.23
CA MET A 172 8.18 -7.06 11.72
C MET A 172 8.50 -5.70 12.34
N LEU A 173 8.41 -4.66 11.52
CA LEU A 173 8.13 -3.30 11.98
C LEU A 173 6.64 -3.05 11.80
N LEU A 174 5.89 -3.07 12.90
CA LEU A 174 4.43 -3.04 12.86
C LEU A 174 3.89 -1.76 13.47
N GLN A 175 3.04 -1.05 12.72
CA GLN A 175 2.34 0.13 13.20
C GLN A 175 0.86 -0.01 12.91
N VAL A 176 0.03 -0.01 13.95
CA VAL A 176 -1.42 -0.13 13.81
C VAL A 176 -2.08 1.06 14.48
N GLY A 177 -3.01 1.71 13.79
CA GLY A 177 -3.77 2.80 14.37
C GLY A 177 -4.95 2.31 15.20
N ARG A 178 -5.20 2.95 16.35
CA ARG A 178 -6.47 2.89 17.11
C ARG A 178 -6.81 1.54 17.77
N MET A 179 -5.87 0.60 17.87
CA MET A 179 -6.12 -0.62 18.63
C MET A 179 -6.10 -0.35 20.14
N LYS A 180 -6.79 -1.19 20.91
CA LYS A 180 -6.77 -1.18 22.38
C LYS A 180 -6.09 -2.44 22.89
N ASP A 181 -5.53 -2.38 24.09
CA ASP A 181 -5.06 -3.55 24.86
C ASP A 181 -4.00 -4.41 24.14
N THR A 182 -3.15 -3.79 23.30
CA THR A 182 -2.14 -4.50 22.50
C THR A 182 -0.82 -4.75 23.23
N LYS A 183 -0.62 -4.16 24.40
CA LYS A 183 0.67 -4.13 25.11
C LYS A 183 1.22 -5.54 25.38
N ASP A 184 0.44 -6.37 26.09
CA ASP A 184 0.90 -7.69 26.53
C ASP A 184 1.10 -8.63 25.34
N LEU A 185 0.21 -8.55 24.34
CA LEU A 185 0.35 -9.29 23.08
C LEU A 185 1.67 -8.93 22.39
N VAL A 186 1.93 -7.64 22.21
CA VAL A 186 3.12 -7.15 21.50
C VAL A 186 4.41 -7.51 22.22
N GLU A 187 4.47 -7.38 23.54
CA GLU A 187 5.68 -7.75 24.30
C GLU A 187 5.98 -9.25 24.15
N LYS A 188 4.97 -10.11 24.25
CA LYS A 188 5.13 -11.55 23.97
C LYS A 188 5.73 -11.82 22.59
N TYR A 189 5.25 -11.14 21.54
CA TYR A 189 5.76 -11.34 20.18
C TYR A 189 7.11 -10.65 19.90
N LYS A 190 7.51 -9.68 20.71
CA LYS A 190 8.89 -9.15 20.71
C LYS A 190 9.86 -10.16 21.30
N GLU A 191 9.51 -10.80 22.42
CA GLU A 191 10.35 -11.81 23.08
C GLU A 191 10.66 -13.01 22.16
N VAL A 192 9.66 -13.48 21.40
CA VAL A 192 9.86 -14.57 20.43
C VAL A 192 10.42 -14.11 19.08
N GLY A 193 10.78 -12.83 18.94
CA GLY A 193 11.43 -12.29 17.74
C GLY A 193 10.53 -12.07 16.52
N ILE A 194 9.21 -12.16 16.66
CA ILE A 194 8.26 -11.92 15.56
C ILE A 194 8.10 -10.42 15.30
N ILE A 195 8.04 -9.61 16.35
CA ILE A 195 7.98 -8.14 16.27
C ILE A 195 9.33 -7.56 16.66
N LYS A 196 9.93 -6.75 15.78
CA LYS A 196 11.13 -5.96 16.10
C LYS A 196 10.78 -4.63 16.75
N LYS A 197 9.80 -3.92 16.20
CA LYS A 197 9.29 -2.65 16.75
C LYS A 197 7.79 -2.55 16.52
N TYR A 198 7.11 -1.94 17.49
CA TYR A 198 5.67 -1.73 17.44
C TYR A 198 5.29 -0.30 17.83
N LYS A 199 4.31 0.29 17.13
CA LYS A 199 3.65 1.54 17.51
C LYS A 199 2.14 1.42 17.33
N ASN A 200 1.38 1.85 18.34
CA ASN A 200 -0.08 1.92 18.29
C ASN A 200 -0.60 3.33 17.95
N CYS A 201 0.01 3.95 16.96
CA CYS A 201 -0.32 5.31 16.54
C CYS A 201 0.21 5.53 15.12
N LEU A 202 -0.43 6.40 14.35
CA LEU A 202 0.02 6.78 13.01
C LEU A 202 0.61 8.19 13.07
N TYR A 203 1.86 8.29 13.53
CA TYR A 203 2.66 9.52 13.44
C TYR A 203 3.82 9.32 12.47
N GLY A 204 4.29 10.41 11.86
CA GLY A 204 5.44 10.44 10.92
C GLY A 204 5.04 10.33 9.45
N LYS A 205 6.01 10.48 8.54
CA LYS A 205 5.78 10.33 7.10
C LYS A 205 5.46 8.87 6.74
N ASP A 206 4.89 8.66 5.57
CA ASP A 206 4.34 7.38 5.13
C ASP A 206 5.28 6.18 5.30
N PHE A 207 6.53 6.30 4.85
CA PHE A 207 7.54 5.24 4.99
C PHE A 207 8.70 5.60 5.94
N GLU A 208 8.48 6.57 6.84
CA GLU A 208 9.33 6.69 8.01
C GLU A 208 8.94 5.59 8.99
N TRP A 209 9.81 4.58 9.07
CA TRP A 209 9.66 3.42 9.96
C TRP A 209 10.39 3.66 11.28
N ILE A 210 9.90 3.00 12.32
CA ILE A 210 10.35 3.12 13.72
C ILE A 210 11.81 2.73 13.90
#